data_AF-A0A3D2PD09-F1
#
_entry.id   AF-A0A3D2PD09-F1
#
_cell.length_a   1.000
_cell.length_b   1.000
_cell.length_c   1.000
_cell.angle_alpha   90.00
_cell.angle_beta   90.00
_cell.angle_gamma   90.00
#
_symmetry.space_group_name_H-M   'P 1'
#
loop_
_entity.id
_entity.type
_entity.pdbx_description
1 polymer ?
#
loop_
_entity_poly.entity_id
_entity_poly.type
_entity_poly.pdbx_seq_one_letter_code
_entity_poly.pdbx_strand_id
1 'polypeptide(L)' 'GGCYKREIFEKIGLFNEKLVRSQDMDFNSRLKKAGLKILLVPDIVTYYYARSDLKSFIIHNFMNGLW' A
#
# COMPACT_ATOMS: atom_id res chain seq x y z
N GLY A 1 6.05 -1.06 -0.31
CA GLY A 1 5.37 -1.01 -1.63
C GLY A 1 5.07 -2.42 -2.09
N GLY A 2 4.24 -2.59 -3.12
CA GLY A 2 3.92 -3.90 -3.70
C GLY A 2 3.98 -3.86 -5.22
N CYS A 3 4.33 -4.99 -5.84
CA CYS A 3 4.33 -5.18 -7.28
C CYS A 3 3.23 -6.17 -7.66
N TYR A 4 2.47 -5.86 -8.69
CA TYR A 4 1.32 -6.66 -9.12
C TYR A 4 1.40 -6.92 -10.62
N LYS A 5 0.97 -8.11 -11.04
CA LYS A 5 0.78 -8.39 -12.46
C LYS A 5 -0.38 -7.57 -13.01
N ARG A 6 -0.29 -7.10 -14.25
CA ARG A 6 -1.34 -6.29 -14.90
C ARG A 6 -2.71 -6.99 -14.90
N GLU A 7 -2.71 -8.29 -15.18
CA GLU A 7 -3.91 -9.15 -15.21
C GLU A 7 -4.71 -9.14 -13.89
N ILE A 8 -4.06 -8.85 -12.76
CA ILE A 8 -4.74 -8.76 -11.46
C ILE A 8 -5.70 -7.58 -11.43
N PHE A 9 -5.32 -6.45 -12.02
CA PHE A 9 -6.17 -5.25 -12.08
C PHE A 9 -7.42 -5.46 -12.93
N GLU A 10 -7.32 -6.26 -14.00
CA GLU A 10 -8.47 -6.67 -14.82
C GLU A 10 -9.40 -7.61 -14.03
N LYS A 11 -8.85 -8.44 -13.15
CA LYS A 11 -9.62 -9.42 -12.36
C LYS A 11 -10.33 -8.84 -11.13
N ILE A 12 -9.66 -7.99 -10.36
CA ILE A 12 -10.19 -7.50 -9.07
C ILE A 12 -10.57 -6.02 -9.09
N GLY A 13 -10.36 -5.33 -10.21
CA GLY A 13 -10.59 -3.90 -10.39
C GLY A 13 -9.41 -3.04 -9.90
N LEU A 14 -9.40 -1.77 -10.31
CA LEU A 14 -8.37 -0.79 -9.96
C LEU A 14 -8.40 -0.36 -8.48
N PHE A 15 -7.51 0.56 -8.10
CA PHE A 15 -7.55 1.20 -6.78
C PHE A 15 -8.82 2.05 -6.62
N ASN A 16 -9.33 2.11 -5.40
CA ASN A 16 -10.49 2.94 -5.08
C ASN A 16 -10.06 4.40 -4.84
N GLU A 17 -10.32 5.26 -5.81
CA GLU A 17 -9.97 6.69 -5.76
C GLU A 17 -10.74 7.49 -4.70
N LYS A 18 -11.85 6.93 -4.17
CA LYS A 18 -12.60 7.55 -3.07
C LYS A 18 -11.87 7.47 -1.73
N LEU A 19 -10.88 6.57 -1.62
CA LEU A 19 -10.08 6.44 -0.41
C LEU A 19 -8.97 7.49 -0.40
N VAL A 20 -8.95 8.30 0.65
CA VAL A 20 -7.90 9.32 0.86
C VAL A 20 -6.56 8.65 1.23
N ARG A 21 -6.60 7.50 1.91
CA ARG A 21 -5.43 6.69 2.34
C ARG A 21 -5.77 5.20 2.32
N SER A 22 -4.74 4.36 2.48
CA SER A 22 -4.87 2.90 2.63
C SER A 22 -5.47 2.18 1.41
N GLN A 23 -5.30 2.76 0.22
CA GLN A 23 -5.78 2.14 -1.03
C GLN A 23 -5.08 0.81 -1.32
N ASP A 24 -3.82 0.69 -0.93
CA ASP A 24 -3.02 -0.53 -0.98
C ASP A 24 -3.56 -1.61 -0.02
N MET A 25 -3.98 -1.23 1.19
CA MET A 25 -4.62 -2.15 2.13
C MET A 25 -5.96 -2.67 1.60
N ASP A 26 -6.82 -1.79 1.06
CA ASP A 26 -8.07 -2.18 0.40
C ASP A 26 -7.81 -3.17 -0.74
N PHE A 27 -6.89 -2.82 -1.64
CA PHE A 27 -6.54 -3.64 -2.79
C PHE A 27 -6.01 -5.02 -2.36
N ASN A 28 -5.11 -5.07 -1.38
CA ASN A 28 -4.59 -6.33 -0.83
C ASN A 28 -5.66 -7.16 -0.12
N SER A 29 -6.64 -6.50 0.51
CA SER A 29 -7.81 -7.18 1.09
C SER A 29 -8.67 -7.82 0.00
N ARG A 30 -8.99 -7.09 -1.08
CA ARG A 30 -9.71 -7.63 -2.24
C ARG A 30 -8.96 -8.76 -2.93
N LEU A 31 -7.65 -8.63 -3.09
CA LEU A 31 -6.78 -9.65 -3.66
C LEU A 31 -6.88 -10.96 -2.87
N LYS A 32 -6.76 -10.88 -1.53
CA LYS A 32 -6.93 -12.04 -0.64
C LYS A 32 -8.34 -12.65 -0.72
N LYS A 33 -9.38 -11.81 -0.74
CA LYS A 33 -10.78 -12.26 -0.90
C LYS A 33 -11.02 -12.96 -2.25
N ALA A 34 -10.29 -12.60 -3.29
CA ALA A 34 -10.32 -13.26 -4.60
C ALA A 34 -9.51 -14.57 -4.67
N GLY A 35 -8.99 -15.06 -3.53
CA GLY A 35 -8.22 -16.31 -3.44
C GLY A 35 -6.79 -16.21 -3.96
N LEU A 36 -6.28 -15.01 -4.22
CA LEU A 36 -4.91 -14.77 -4.66
C LEU A 36 -3.96 -14.69 -3.47
N LYS A 37 -2.67 -14.93 -3.71
CA LYS A 37 -1.62 -14.95 -2.68
C LYS A 37 -0.69 -13.74 -2.84
N ILE A 38 -0.18 -13.25 -1.71
CA ILE A 38 0.84 -12.21 -1.64
C ILE A 38 2.14 -12.88 -1.20
N LEU A 39 3.22 -12.64 -1.96
CA LEU A 39 4.55 -13.16 -1.65
C LEU A 39 5.41 -12.04 -1.08
N LEU A 40 6.07 -12.31 0.06
CA LEU A 40 7.12 -11.47 0.61
C LEU A 40 8.46 -11.95 0.06
N VAL A 41 9.18 -11.10 -0.66
CA VAL A 41 10.50 -11.41 -1.22
C VAL A 41 11.56 -10.56 -0.50
N PRO A 42 12.35 -11.13 0.42
CA PRO A 42 13.31 -10.36 1.22
C PRO A 42 14.50 -9.82 0.41
N ASP A 43 14.79 -10.43 -0.75
CA ASP A 43 15.94 -10.06 -1.59
C ASP A 43 15.70 -8.80 -2.43
N ILE A 44 14.46 -8.31 -2.49
CA ILE A 44 14.13 -7.09 -3.24
C ILE A 44 14.52 -5.86 -2.42
N VAL A 45 15.46 -5.07 -2.96
CA VAL A 45 15.90 -3.81 -2.35
C VAL A 45 15.11 -2.64 -2.94
N THR A 46 14.57 -1.78 -2.07
CA THR A 46 13.90 -0.54 -2.47
C THR A 46 14.50 0.64 -1.72
N TYR A 47 14.92 1.68 -2.45
CA TYR A 47 15.38 2.93 -1.84
C TYR A 47 14.21 3.87 -1.63
N TYR A 48 13.99 4.28 -0.38
CA TYR A 48 12.93 5.21 0.01
C TYR A 48 13.54 6.43 0.70
N TYR A 49 13.12 7.62 0.31
CA TYR A 49 13.52 8.87 0.94
C TYR A 49 12.47 9.28 1.96
N ALA A 50 12.78 9.06 3.23
CA ALA A 50 11.93 9.51 4.33
C ALA A 50 11.99 11.03 4.48
N ARG A 51 10.97 11.61 5.14
CA ARG A 51 10.98 13.03 5.51
C ARG A 51 12.17 13.33 6.42
N SER A 52 12.86 14.42 6.14
CA SER A 52 14.11 14.80 6.82
C SER A 52 13.90 15.64 8.09
N ASP A 53 12.68 16.11 8.35
CA ASP A 53 12.40 17.00 9.48
C ASP A 53 11.54 16.34 10.58
N LEU A 54 11.96 16.52 11.83
CA LEU A 54 11.32 15.89 13.00
C LEU A 54 9.85 16.33 13.18
N LYS A 55 9.55 17.60 12.87
CA LYS A 55 8.19 18.14 13.00
C LYS A 55 7.22 17.45 12.04
N SER A 56 7.57 17.35 10.75
CA SER A 56 6.74 16.66 9.76
C SER A 56 6.66 15.17 10.04
N PHE A 57 7.72 14.56 10.58
CA PHE A 57 7.68 13.16 11.02
C PHE A 57 6.63 12.95 12.11
N ILE A 58 6.61 13.78 13.17
CA ILE A 58 5.64 13.68 14.27
C ILE A 58 4.22 13.92 13.75
N ILE A 59 4.00 14.98 12.97
CA ILE A 59 2.67 15.28 12.41
C ILE A 59 2.20 14.13 11.53
N HIS A 60 3.07 13.58 10.68
CA HIS A 60 2.71 12.45 9.81
C HIS A 60 2.31 11.21 10.61
N ASN A 61 3.09 10.84 11.64
CA ASN A 61 2.76 9.69 12.49
C ASN A 61 1.47 9.90 13.28
N PHE A 62 1.25 11.09 13.83
CA PHE A 62 0.01 11.41 14.54
C PHE A 62 -1.22 11.33 13.62
N MET A 63 -1.11 11.87 12.40
CA MET A 63 -2.17 11.77 11.39
C MET A 63 -2.42 10.34 10.91
N ASN A 64 -1.39 9.49 10.86
CA ASN A 64 -1.54 8.07 10.52
C ASN A 64 -2.18 7.27 11.67
N GLY A 65 -1.91 7.63 12.94
CA GLY A 65 -2.43 6.91 14.11
C GLY A 65 -3.87 7.26 14.49
N LEU A 66 -4.39 8.40 14.00
CA LEU A 66 -5.80 8.78 14.19
C LEU A 66 -6.76 8.11 13.18
N TRP A 67 -6.23 7.34 12.24
CA TRP A 67 -6.99 6.76 11.12
C TRP A 67 -7.17 5.25 11.27
#